data_AF-A0A963F7A2-F1
#
_entry.id   AF-A0A963F7A2-F1
#
_cell.length_a   1.000
_cell.length_b   1.000
_cell.length_c   1.000
_cell.angle_alpha   90.00
_cell.angle_beta   90.00
_cell.angle_gamma   90.00
#
_symmetry.space_group_name_H-M   'P 1'
#
loop_
_entity.id
_entity.type
_entity.pdbx_description
1 polymer ?
#
loop_
_entity_poly.entity_id
_entity_poly.type
_entity_poly.pdbx_seq_one_letter_code
_entity_poly.pdbx_strand_id
1 'polypeptide(L)'
;MKIDTRMRVRKSGEQARVTVLVRHPMGGADAKAAFIEHMRFEVDGQVSAEAYMGPGVAANPITGVVLSPVRSGQRVVVHWRDSAGNSGSAESVLP
;
A
#
# COMPACT_ATOMS: atom_id res chain seq x y z
N MET A 1 6.02 -15.06 10.22
CA MET A 1 5.48 -15.33 8.87
C MET A 1 5.74 -14.11 8.01
N LYS A 2 6.35 -14.24 6.83
CA LYS A 2 6.57 -13.08 5.94
C LYS A 2 5.27 -12.74 5.23
N ILE A 3 4.73 -11.55 5.47
CA ILE A 3 3.49 -11.08 4.84
C ILE A 3 3.79 -10.71 3.39
N ASP A 4 3.19 -11.42 2.44
CA ASP A 4 3.38 -11.19 1.00
C ASP A 4 2.69 -9.89 0.59
N THR A 5 3.45 -9.00 -0.07
CA THR A 5 2.97 -7.70 -0.57
C THR A 5 3.23 -7.63 -2.06
N ARG A 6 2.18 -7.39 -2.84
CA ARG A 6 2.25 -7.30 -4.30
C ARG A 6 1.76 -5.94 -4.75
N MET A 7 2.55 -5.29 -5.61
CA MET A 7 2.20 -4.00 -6.17
C MET A 7 2.06 -4.11 -7.70
N ARG A 8 1.04 -3.45 -8.24
CA ARG A 8 0.86 -3.23 -9.67
C ARG A 8 0.76 -1.74 -9.95
N VAL A 9 1.49 -1.30 -10.96
CA VAL A 9 1.51 0.08 -11.43
C VAL A 9 0.98 0.14 -12.86
N ARG A 10 0.14 1.13 -13.16
CA ARG A 10 -0.30 1.47 -14.51
C ARG A 10 -0.25 2.97 -14.72
N LYS A 11 0.61 3.45 -15.61
CA LYS A 11 0.72 4.87 -15.97
C LYS A 11 -0.17 5.21 -17.16
N SER A 12 -0.76 6.39 -17.14
CA SER A 12 -1.54 6.98 -18.24
C SER A 12 -1.35 8.50 -18.23
N GLY A 13 -0.68 9.06 -19.24
CA GLY A 13 -0.31 10.47 -19.25
C GLY A 13 0.54 10.83 -18.03
N GLU A 14 0.13 11.83 -17.26
CA GLU A 14 0.78 12.30 -16.04
C GLU A 14 0.28 11.63 -14.75
N GLN A 15 -0.57 10.60 -14.87
CA GLN A 15 -1.11 9.87 -13.74
C GLN A 15 -0.57 8.44 -13.69
N ALA A 16 -0.41 7.90 -12.48
CA ALA A 16 -0.18 6.47 -12.27
C ALA A 16 -1.17 5.91 -11.25
N ARG A 17 -1.90 4.86 -11.65
CA ARG A 17 -2.67 4.03 -10.73
C ARG A 17 -1.74 3.00 -10.10
N VAL A 18 -1.62 3.05 -8.78
CA VAL A 18 -0.88 2.09 -7.97
C VAL A 18 -1.91 1.25 -7.21
N THR A 19 -1.80 -0.07 -7.29
CA THR A 19 -2.67 -1.01 -6.59
C THR A 19 -1.83 -2.01 -5.81
N VAL A 20 -2.10 -2.13 -4.52
CA VAL A 20 -1.31 -2.92 -3.58
C VAL A 20 -2.20 -3.96 -2.92
N LEU A 21 -1.83 -5.23 -3.07
CA LEU A 21 -2.41 -6.34 -2.34
C LEU A 21 -1.47 -6.72 -1.20
N VAL A 22 -1.99 -6.77 0.02
CA VAL A 22 -1.26 -7.32 1.17
C VAL A 22 -1.96 -8.60 1.62
N ARG A 23 -1.25 -9.73 1.71
CA ARG A 23 -1.82 -10.99 2.24
C ARG A 23 -1.91 -10.94 3.77
N HIS A 24 -2.83 -10.14 4.27
CA HIS A 24 -3.03 -9.85 5.68
C HIS A 24 -4.45 -10.23 6.12
N PRO A 25 -4.67 -10.88 7.29
CA PRO A 25 -5.98 -11.34 7.72
C PRO A 25 -6.99 -10.21 8.00
N MET A 26 -6.50 -9.02 8.38
CA MET A 26 -7.26 -7.80 8.68
C MET A 26 -8.40 -7.95 9.68
N GLY A 27 -8.11 -7.64 10.95
CA GLY A 27 -9.13 -7.69 11.99
C GLY A 27 -9.75 -9.08 12.12
N GLY A 28 -10.94 -9.13 12.71
CA GLY A 28 -11.69 -10.36 12.96
C GLY A 28 -12.76 -10.13 14.02
N ALA A 29 -13.43 -11.20 14.45
CA ALA A 29 -14.39 -11.12 15.55
C ALA A 29 -13.73 -10.75 16.90
N ASP A 30 -12.40 -10.91 17.00
CA ASP A 30 -11.61 -10.51 18.16
C ASP A 30 -11.18 -9.04 18.04
N ALA A 31 -11.49 -8.24 19.05
CA ALA A 31 -11.10 -6.84 19.16
C ALA A 31 -9.58 -6.62 19.17
N LYS A 32 -8.78 -7.65 19.49
CA LYS A 32 -7.31 -7.61 19.49
C LYS A 32 -6.69 -8.06 18.17
N ALA A 33 -7.48 -8.44 17.18
CA ALA A 33 -6.96 -8.90 15.90
C ALA A 33 -6.21 -7.76 15.18
N ALA A 34 -5.00 -8.07 14.71
CA ALA A 34 -4.17 -7.10 14.01
C ALA A 34 -4.84 -6.64 12.71
N PHE A 35 -4.68 -5.38 12.34
CA PHE A 35 -5.08 -4.81 11.06
C PHE A 35 -4.00 -3.86 10.57
N ILE A 36 -3.86 -3.72 9.26
CA ILE A 36 -2.98 -2.70 8.68
C ILE A 36 -3.58 -1.34 9.04
N GLU A 37 -2.83 -0.52 9.75
CA GLU A 37 -3.31 0.78 10.24
C GLU A 37 -2.88 1.94 9.33
N HIS A 38 -1.73 1.79 8.66
CA HIS A 38 -1.17 2.85 7.82
C HIS A 38 -0.44 2.25 6.62
N MET A 39 -0.72 2.79 5.44
CA MET A 39 -0.01 2.54 4.19
C MET A 39 0.42 3.86 3.55
N ARG A 40 1.72 4.02 3.32
CA ARG A 40 2.36 5.21 2.78
C ARG A 40 2.89 4.95 1.38
N PHE A 41 2.59 5.84 0.45
CA PHE A 41 3.03 5.78 -0.95
C PHE A 41 4.00 6.91 -1.22
N GLU A 42 5.16 6.58 -1.78
CA GLU A 42 6.22 7.51 -2.10
C GLU A 42 6.54 7.50 -3.59
N VAL A 43 6.82 8.68 -4.14
CA VAL A 43 7.41 8.85 -5.47
C VAL A 43 8.77 9.52 -5.29
N ASP A 44 9.84 8.89 -5.77
CA ASP A 44 11.23 9.34 -5.61
C ASP A 44 11.60 9.69 -4.15
N GLY A 45 11.02 8.98 -3.17
CA GLY A 45 11.24 9.17 -1.73
C GLY A 45 10.39 10.29 -1.08
N GLN A 46 9.52 10.96 -1.84
CA GLN A 46 8.57 11.93 -1.31
C GLN A 46 7.20 11.30 -1.11
N VAL A 47 6.64 11.46 0.09
CA VAL A 47 5.29 10.99 0.41
C VAL A 47 4.28 11.69 -0.50
N SER A 48 3.58 10.89 -1.31
CA SER A 48 2.61 11.35 -2.31
C SER A 48 1.17 11.00 -1.94
N ALA A 49 0.98 9.95 -1.14
CA ALA A 49 -0.32 9.58 -0.59
C ALA A 49 -0.17 8.74 0.69
N GLU A 50 -1.17 8.80 1.55
CA GLU A 50 -1.28 7.97 2.75
C GLU A 50 -2.71 7.41 2.84
N ALA A 51 -2.82 6.17 3.32
CA ALA A 51 -4.09 5.52 3.60
C ALA A 51 -4.07 5.03 5.05
N TYR A 52 -5.04 5.49 5.83
CA TYR A 52 -5.30 5.02 7.18
C TYR A 52 -6.49 4.07 7.15
N MET A 53 -6.32 2.89 7.75
CA MET A 53 -7.29 1.80 7.70
C MET A 53 -7.71 1.41 9.11
N GLY A 54 -8.95 0.95 9.25
CA GLY A 54 -9.48 0.42 10.51
C GLY A 54 -9.71 -1.08 10.45
N PRO A 55 -10.08 -1.71 11.59
CA PRO A 55 -10.29 -3.15 11.68
C PRO A 55 -11.47 -3.67 10.85
N GLY A 56 -12.35 -2.79 10.36
CA GLY A 56 -13.49 -3.15 9.50
C GLY A 56 -13.13 -3.40 8.03
N VAL A 57 -11.87 -3.21 7.63
CA VAL A 57 -11.41 -3.53 6.27
C VAL A 57 -11.30 -5.05 6.10
N ALA A 58 -11.79 -5.57 4.98
CA ALA A 58 -11.78 -7.00 4.70
C ALA A 58 -10.35 -7.60 4.61
N ALA A 59 -10.26 -8.90 4.88
CA ALA A 59 -9.05 -9.69 4.71
C ALA A 59 -8.45 -9.56 3.30
N ASN A 60 -7.12 -9.61 3.23
CA ASN A 60 -6.31 -9.46 2.02
C ASN A 60 -6.60 -8.15 1.27
N PRO A 61 -6.41 -6.99 1.92
CA PRO A 61 -6.87 -5.72 1.39
C PRO A 61 -6.15 -5.37 0.09
N ILE A 62 -6.92 -4.78 -0.82
CA ILE A 62 -6.42 -4.16 -2.04
C ILE A 62 -6.59 -2.65 -1.89
N THR A 63 -5.47 -1.94 -1.76
CA THR A 63 -5.45 -0.48 -1.67
C THR A 63 -5.03 0.10 -3.01
N GLY A 64 -5.87 0.98 -3.58
CA GLY A 64 -5.62 1.65 -4.85
C GLY A 64 -5.51 3.16 -4.67
N VAL A 65 -4.45 3.76 -5.21
CA VAL A 65 -4.28 5.23 -5.28
C VAL A 65 -3.96 5.67 -6.70
N VAL A 66 -4.29 6.91 -7.02
CA VAL A 66 -3.85 7.57 -8.26
C VAL A 66 -2.87 8.67 -7.86
N LEU A 67 -1.64 8.55 -8.36
CA LEU A 67 -0.56 9.52 -8.12
C LEU A 67 -0.46 10.45 -9.32
N SER A 68 -0.37 11.75 -9.08
CA SER A 68 -0.26 12.80 -10.09
C SER A 68 0.34 14.07 -9.46
N PRO A 69 1.20 14.82 -10.17
CA PRO A 69 1.79 14.49 -11.47
C PRO A 69 2.93 13.48 -11.34
N VAL A 70 3.09 12.59 -12.34
CA VAL A 70 4.19 11.62 -12.42
C VAL A 70 4.73 11.42 -13.83
N ARG A 71 6.00 11.03 -13.94
CA ARG A 71 6.72 10.73 -15.20
C ARG A 71 7.35 9.33 -15.17
N SER A 72 7.65 8.80 -16.35
CA SER A 72 8.27 7.48 -16.50
C SER A 72 9.67 7.46 -15.87
N GLY A 73 10.08 6.31 -15.35
CA GLY A 73 11.38 6.15 -14.68
C GLY A 73 11.41 6.58 -13.21
N GLN A 74 10.35 7.22 -12.68
CA GLN A 74 10.28 7.50 -11.25
C GLN A 74 10.08 6.24 -10.43
N ARG A 75 10.64 6.25 -9.22
CA ARG A 75 10.58 5.14 -8.27
C ARG A 75 9.34 5.29 -7.40
N VAL A 76 8.50 4.26 -7.36
CA VAL A 76 7.34 4.20 -6.48
C VAL A 76 7.58 3.15 -5.42
N VAL A 77 7.43 3.54 -4.16
CA VAL A 77 7.55 2.64 -3.01
C VAL A 77 6.27 2.72 -2.19
N VAL A 78 5.76 1.57 -1.76
CA VAL A 78 4.72 1.49 -0.75
C VAL A 78 5.31 0.89 0.52
N HIS A 79 4.95 1.46 1.66
CA HIS A 79 5.24 0.93 2.99
C HIS A 79 3.91 0.73 3.72
N TRP A 80 3.80 -0.32 4.52
CA TRP A 80 2.67 -0.48 5.43
C TRP A 80 3.14 -0.94 6.81
N ARG A 81 2.33 -0.64 7.82
CA ARG A 81 2.47 -1.17 9.19
C ARG A 81 1.11 -1.59 9.73
N ASP A 82 1.11 -2.63 10.55
CA ASP A 82 -0.08 -3.11 11.26
C ASP A 82 -0.08 -2.70 12.73
N SER A 83 -1.23 -2.88 13.38
CA SER A 83 -1.44 -2.56 14.79
C SER A 83 -0.69 -3.50 15.76
N ALA A 84 -0.03 -4.54 15.27
CA ALA A 84 0.83 -5.44 16.04
C ALA A 84 2.33 -5.12 15.87
N GLY A 85 2.67 -4.05 15.12
CA GLY A 85 4.03 -3.59 14.89
C GLY A 85 4.75 -4.29 13.73
N ASN A 86 4.06 -5.15 12.96
CA ASN A 86 4.65 -5.70 11.74
C ASN A 86 4.60 -4.67 10.62
N SER A 87 5.50 -4.80 9.66
CA SER A 87 5.58 -3.92 8.51
C SER A 87 5.99 -4.66 7.25
N GLY A 88 5.73 -4.05 6.10
CA GLY A 88 6.19 -4.54 4.81
C GLY A 88 6.28 -3.43 3.77
N SER A 89 6.81 -3.77 2.60
CA SER A 89 6.96 -2.85 1.50
C SER A 89 6.91 -3.55 0.14
N ALA A 90 6.66 -2.76 -0.90
CA ALA A 90 6.86 -3.15 -2.29
C ALA A 90 7.33 -1.95 -3.11
N GLU A 91 8.05 -2.21 -4.19
CA GLU A 91 8.67 -1.18 -5.03
C GLU A 91 8.46 -1.49 -6.52
N SER A 92 8.34 -0.44 -7.34
CA SER A 92 8.30 -0.51 -8.79
C SER A 92 8.85 0.78 -9.38
N VAL A 93 9.33 0.70 -10.61
CA VAL A 93 9.57 1.87 -11.45
C VAL A 93 8.32 2.15 -12.27
N LEU A 94 7.96 3.43 -12.46
CA LEU A 94 6.88 3.81 -13.37
C LEU A 94 7.29 3.52 -14.82
N PRO A 95 6.44 2.82 -15.60
CA PRO A 95 6.72 2.55 -17.01
C PRO A 95 6.71 3.83 -17.87
#